data_AF-A0A535J3V6-F1
#
_entry.id   AF-A0A535J3V6-F1
#
_cell.length_a   1.000
_cell.length_b   1.000
_cell.length_c   1.000
_cell.angle_alpha   90.00
_cell.angle_beta   90.00
_cell.angle_gamma   90.00
#
_symmetry.space_group_name_H-M   'P 1'
#
loop_
_entity.id
_entity.type
_entity.pdbx_description
1 polymer ?
#
loop_
_entity_poly.entity_id
_entity_poly.type
_entity_poly.pdbx_seq_one_letter_code
_entity_poly.pdbx_strand_id
1 'polypeptide(L)'
;MVELAVRISLGATLEELGWRGGLLEPPPLVAVKAPAFSTAKLRGVDPSVGPGMQSTGEVIGLHTDPRVALAKALVGASLVPPRPVTGADVALLSIADRDKALLPRLAAALVRGGYRLAATTGTRATLEASGYE
;
A
#
# COMPACT_ATOMS: atom_id res chain seq x y z
N MET A 1 10.85 14.58 17.48
CA MET A 1 11.38 15.50 16.44
C MET A 1 10.81 16.91 16.52
N VAL A 2 9.48 17.10 16.63
CA VAL A 2 8.90 18.47 16.71
C VAL A 2 9.47 19.28 17.88
N GLU A 3 9.49 18.72 19.09
CA GLU A 3 10.07 19.41 20.26
C GLU A 3 11.55 19.79 20.05
N LEU A 4 12.34 18.88 19.50
CA LEU A 4 13.75 19.11 19.17
C LEU A 4 13.90 20.29 18.20
N ALA A 5 13.11 20.31 17.12
CA ALA A 5 13.12 21.40 16.14
C ALA A 5 12.73 22.74 16.77
N VAL A 6 11.71 22.76 17.64
CA VAL A 6 11.29 23.97 18.36
C VAL A 6 12.41 24.51 19.24
N ARG A 7 13.08 23.65 20.01
CA ARG A 7 14.21 24.09 20.87
C ARG A 7 15.36 24.66 20.04
N ILE A 8 15.66 24.04 18.89
CA ILE A 8 16.68 24.56 17.97
C ILE A 8 16.27 25.93 17.41
N SER A 9 15.02 26.09 16.99
CA SER A 9 14.50 27.38 16.53
C SER A 9 14.55 28.48 17.61
N LEU A 10 14.55 28.11 18.89
CA LEU A 10 14.69 29.02 20.04
C LEU A 10 16.14 29.27 20.46
N GLY A 11 17.13 28.76 19.72
CA GLY A 11 18.55 29.04 19.91
C GLY A 11 19.36 27.90 20.53
N ALA A 12 18.75 26.76 20.87
CA ALA A 12 19.50 25.60 21.35
C ALA A 12 20.27 24.92 20.20
N THR A 13 21.38 24.27 20.52
CA THR A 13 22.12 23.43 19.56
C THR A 13 21.79 21.93 19.74
N LEU A 14 22.06 21.12 18.72
CA LEU A 14 21.93 19.66 18.84
C LEU A 14 22.82 19.10 19.95
N GLU A 15 24.04 19.64 20.09
CA GLU A 15 25.02 19.22 21.09
C GLU A 15 24.53 19.49 22.52
N GLU A 16 24.01 20.69 22.78
CA GLU A 16 23.37 21.05 24.07
C GLU A 16 22.20 20.13 24.42
N LEU A 17 21.48 19.64 23.41
CA LEU A 17 20.34 18.73 23.58
C LEU A 17 20.75 17.25 23.62
N GLY A 18 22.04 16.94 23.61
CA GLY A 18 22.58 15.58 23.72
C GLY A 18 22.51 14.76 22.42
N TRP A 19 22.28 15.41 21.27
CA TRP A 19 22.21 14.75 19.97
C TRP A 19 23.54 14.84 19.24
N ARG A 20 24.08 13.69 18.84
CA ARG A 20 25.38 13.57 18.15
C ARG A 20 25.30 13.71 16.63
N GLY A 21 24.11 13.99 16.09
CA GLY A 21 23.84 13.96 14.64
C GLY A 21 23.86 12.55 14.05
N GLY A 22 23.83 12.45 12.73
CA GLY A 22 23.83 11.17 12.01
C GLY A 22 22.47 10.48 11.97
N LEU A 23 22.48 9.22 11.52
CA LEU A 23 21.28 8.36 11.50
C LEU A 23 21.12 7.66 12.85
N LEU A 24 19.87 7.49 13.28
CA LEU A 24 19.54 6.63 14.41
C LEU A 24 19.82 5.16 14.05
N GLU A 25 20.21 4.39 15.06
CA GLU A 25 20.24 2.93 14.94
C GLU A 25 18.85 2.42 14.53
N PRO A 26 18.76 1.47 13.58
CA PRO A 26 17.48 0.91 13.18
C PRO A 26 16.75 0.33 14.40
N PRO A 27 15.52 0.78 14.70
CA PRO A 27 14.77 0.23 15.80
C PRO A 27 14.42 -1.24 15.51
N PRO A 28 14.17 -2.07 16.53
CA PRO A 28 13.79 -3.47 16.35
C PRO A 28 12.33 -3.63 15.89
N LEU A 29 11.85 -2.72 15.05
CA LEU A 29 10.49 -2.67 14.51
C LEU A 29 10.49 -2.09 13.09
N VAL A 30 9.53 -2.54 12.29
CA VAL A 30 9.24 -1.98 10.98
C VAL A 30 7.99 -1.12 11.08
N ALA A 31 8.07 0.10 10.56
CA ALA A 31 6.95 1.01 10.42
C ALA A 31 6.62 1.21 8.94
N VAL A 32 5.38 0.92 8.54
CA VAL A 32 4.89 1.13 7.18
C VAL A 32 3.80 2.20 7.22
N LYS A 33 4.01 3.30 6.50
CA LYS A 33 3.02 4.36 6.32
C LYS A 33 2.26 4.14 5.01
N ALA A 34 0.95 3.99 5.09
CA ALA A 34 0.06 3.90 3.93
C ALA A 34 -0.81 5.17 3.82
N PRO A 35 -1.09 5.66 2.60
CA PRO A 35 -2.03 6.76 2.40
C PRO A 35 -3.48 6.33 2.66
N ALA A 36 -4.29 7.22 3.21
CA ALA A 36 -5.75 7.08 3.25
C ALA A 36 -6.39 8.03 2.23
N PHE A 37 -7.40 7.56 1.51
CA PHE A 37 -8.08 8.32 0.46
C PHE A 37 -9.56 8.53 0.77
N SER A 38 -10.09 9.68 0.35
CA SER A 38 -11.51 10.02 0.46
C SER A 38 -12.30 9.77 -0.83
N THR A 39 -11.73 9.09 -1.83
CA THR A 39 -12.32 8.91 -3.17
C THR A 39 -13.71 8.25 -3.14
N ALA A 40 -13.93 7.30 -2.23
CA ALA A 40 -15.26 6.70 -2.01
C ALA A 40 -16.35 7.71 -1.59
N LYS A 41 -15.95 8.86 -1.02
CA LYS A 41 -16.86 9.94 -0.58
C LYS A 41 -16.99 11.07 -1.60
N LEU A 42 -16.08 11.14 -2.59
CA LEU A 42 -15.99 12.26 -3.54
C LEU A 42 -16.42 11.79 -4.94
N ARG A 43 -17.69 12.03 -5.28
CA ARG A 43 -18.24 11.66 -6.59
C ARG A 43 -17.58 12.48 -7.71
N GLY A 44 -17.31 11.83 -8.85
CA GLY A 44 -16.73 12.48 -10.03
C GLY A 44 -15.23 12.71 -9.98
N VAL A 45 -14.57 12.34 -8.87
CA VAL A 45 -13.10 12.38 -8.76
C VAL A 45 -12.52 11.09 -9.31
N ASP A 46 -11.50 11.21 -10.15
CA ASP A 46 -10.71 10.07 -10.62
C ASP A 46 -9.88 9.49 -9.45
N PRO A 47 -10.05 8.20 -9.10
CA PRO A 47 -9.28 7.57 -8.04
C PRO A 47 -7.83 7.24 -8.43
N SER A 48 -7.46 7.46 -9.70
CA SER A 48 -6.11 7.19 -10.19
C SER A 48 -5.06 8.08 -9.53
N VAL A 49 -3.96 7.45 -9.09
CA VAL A 49 -2.82 8.16 -8.50
C VAL A 49 -1.99 8.87 -9.57
N GLY A 50 -1.62 10.11 -9.29
CA GLY A 50 -0.79 10.93 -10.17
C GLY A 50 0.38 11.62 -9.46
N PRO A 51 1.05 12.57 -10.12
CA PRO A 51 2.13 13.35 -9.49
C PRO A 51 1.64 14.31 -8.40
N GLY A 52 0.33 14.61 -8.36
CA GLY A 52 -0.28 15.42 -7.32
C GLY A 52 -0.67 14.59 -6.09
N MET A 53 -0.54 15.18 -4.89
CA MET A 53 -0.97 14.53 -3.65
C MET A 53 -2.50 14.48 -3.55
N GLN A 54 -3.07 13.28 -3.61
CA GLN A 54 -4.52 13.04 -3.53
C GLN A 54 -4.97 12.41 -2.20
N SER A 55 -4.06 11.91 -1.37
CA SER A 55 -4.40 11.32 -0.08
C SER A 55 -4.84 12.40 0.92
N THR A 56 -5.80 12.06 1.78
CA THR A 56 -6.39 12.96 2.78
C THR A 56 -5.97 12.60 4.21
N GLY A 57 -5.21 11.51 4.37
CA GLY A 57 -4.68 11.08 5.65
C GLY A 57 -3.67 9.96 5.49
N GLU A 58 -3.32 9.35 6.62
CA GLU A 58 -2.33 8.29 6.69
C GLU A 58 -2.64 7.29 7.79
N VAL A 59 -2.16 6.07 7.59
CA VAL A 59 -2.24 4.96 8.55
C VAL A 59 -0.84 4.37 8.70
N ILE A 60 -0.44 4.07 9.92
CA ILE A 60 0.87 3.46 10.22
C ILE A 60 0.65 2.05 10.75
N GLY A 61 1.20 1.06 10.05
CA GLY A 61 1.30 -0.32 10.51
C GLY A 61 2.66 -0.58 11.17
N LEU A 62 2.66 -1.11 12.39
CA LEU A 62 3.86 -1.44 13.16
C LEU A 62 3.95 -2.95 13.43
N HIS A 63 5.10 -3.54 13.14
CA HIS A 63 5.43 -4.91 13.51
C HIS A 63 6.93 -5.19 13.35
N THR A 64 7.44 -6.23 14.01
CA THR A 64 8.83 -6.69 13.82
C THR A 64 9.05 -7.32 12.44
N ASP A 65 8.06 -8.08 11.95
CA ASP A 65 8.01 -8.59 10.56
C ASP A 65 7.45 -7.53 9.59
N PRO A 66 8.20 -7.14 8.53
CA PRO A 66 7.77 -6.13 7.56
C PRO A 66 6.48 -6.49 6.81
N ARG A 67 6.21 -7.77 6.57
CA ARG A 67 5.00 -8.23 5.86
C ARG A 67 3.76 -8.00 6.70
N VAL A 68 3.87 -8.19 8.02
CA VAL A 68 2.78 -7.95 8.98
C VAL A 68 2.58 -6.45 9.17
N ALA A 69 3.65 -5.66 9.24
CA ALA A 69 3.56 -4.20 9.31
C ALA A 69 2.84 -3.63 8.06
N LEU A 70 3.21 -4.11 6.87
CA LEU A 70 2.55 -3.77 5.61
C LEU A 70 1.08 -4.18 5.60
N ALA A 71 0.76 -5.42 6.01
CA ALA A 71 -0.62 -5.89 6.07
C ALA A 71 -1.48 -5.03 7.01
N LYS A 72 -0.96 -4.66 8.20
CA LYS A 72 -1.65 -3.77 9.14
C LYS A 72 -1.92 -2.39 8.51
N ALA A 73 -0.93 -1.81 7.85
CA ALA A 73 -1.06 -0.50 7.20
C ALA A 73 -2.11 -0.52 6.08
N LEU A 74 -2.07 -1.53 5.20
CA LEU A 74 -3.01 -1.66 4.08
C LEU A 74 -4.44 -1.95 4.56
N VAL A 75 -4.61 -2.80 5.58
CA VAL A 75 -5.92 -3.08 6.18
C VAL A 75 -6.49 -1.82 6.83
N GLY A 76 -5.70 -1.12 7.65
CA GLY A 76 -6.16 0.10 8.32
C GLY A 76 -6.46 1.25 7.35
N ALA A 77 -5.77 1.29 6.20
CA ALA A 77 -6.03 2.25 5.13
C ALA A 77 -7.17 1.84 4.17
N SER A 78 -7.83 0.69 4.40
CA SER A 78 -8.85 0.12 3.51
C SER A 78 -8.36 -0.08 2.06
N LEU A 79 -7.09 -0.45 1.90
CA LEU A 79 -6.43 -0.70 0.60
C LEU A 79 -6.32 -2.20 0.27
N VAL A 80 -7.05 -3.05 0.99
CA VAL A 80 -7.14 -4.48 0.70
C VAL A 80 -8.53 -4.81 0.14
N PRO A 81 -8.63 -5.73 -0.82
CA PRO A 81 -9.92 -6.20 -1.28
C PRO A 81 -10.68 -6.91 -0.13
N PRO A 82 -12.03 -6.87 -0.15
CA PRO A 82 -12.83 -7.59 0.82
C PRO A 82 -12.54 -9.08 0.75
N ARG A 83 -12.35 -9.74 1.90
CA ARG A 83 -12.08 -11.18 1.94
C ARG A 83 -13.25 -11.94 1.31
N PRO A 84 -12.98 -12.93 0.45
CA PRO A 84 -14.04 -13.68 -0.19
C PRO A 84 -14.80 -14.50 0.86
N VAL A 85 -16.12 -14.42 0.84
CA VAL A 85 -16.98 -15.03 1.87
C VAL A 85 -17.57 -16.35 1.38
N THR A 86 -17.83 -16.47 0.08
CA THR A 86 -18.61 -17.59 -0.50
C THR A 86 -17.95 -18.25 -1.71
N GLY A 87 -16.70 -17.90 -2.04
CA GLY A 87 -16.02 -18.38 -3.26
C GLY A 87 -16.64 -17.85 -4.57
N ALA A 88 -17.63 -16.96 -4.46
CA ALA A 88 -18.28 -16.30 -5.59
C ALA A 88 -17.71 -14.91 -5.88
N ASP A 89 -16.84 -14.39 -5.02
CA ASP A 89 -16.24 -13.07 -5.18
C ASP A 89 -15.28 -13.06 -6.37
N VAL A 90 -15.50 -12.12 -7.28
CA VAL A 90 -14.76 -12.00 -8.53
C VAL A 90 -13.76 -10.83 -8.44
N ALA A 91 -12.50 -11.11 -8.73
CA ALA A 91 -11.48 -10.09 -8.96
C ALA A 91 -11.44 -9.73 -10.45
N LEU A 92 -11.83 -8.50 -10.78
CA LEU A 92 -11.71 -7.96 -12.14
C LEU A 92 -10.28 -7.45 -12.39
N LEU A 93 -9.64 -7.97 -13.43
CA LEU A 93 -8.27 -7.64 -13.85
C LEU A 93 -8.29 -6.89 -15.19
N SER A 94 -7.82 -5.65 -15.18
CA SER A 94 -7.58 -4.87 -16.39
C SER A 94 -6.23 -4.18 -16.29
N ILE A 95 -5.21 -4.81 -16.86
CA ILE A 95 -3.81 -4.47 -16.62
C ILE A 95 -3.18 -3.92 -17.91
N ALA A 96 -2.41 -2.84 -17.78
CA ALA A 96 -1.67 -2.25 -18.90
C ALA A 96 -0.61 -3.22 -19.44
N ASP A 97 -0.30 -3.13 -20.73
CA ASP A 97 0.58 -4.11 -21.38
C ASP A 97 1.97 -4.22 -20.74
N ARG A 98 2.54 -3.09 -20.29
CA ARG A 98 3.83 -3.04 -19.60
C ARG A 98 3.86 -3.82 -18.28
N ASP A 99 2.71 -4.01 -17.63
CA ASP A 99 2.58 -4.61 -16.30
C ASP A 99 2.15 -6.09 -16.38
N LYS A 100 1.86 -6.60 -17.58
CA LYS A 100 1.39 -7.98 -17.82
C LYS A 100 2.36 -9.06 -17.33
N ALA A 101 3.66 -8.77 -17.25
CA ALA A 101 4.64 -9.70 -16.70
C ALA A 101 4.38 -10.06 -15.21
N LEU A 102 3.66 -9.20 -14.48
CA LEU A 102 3.31 -9.43 -13.07
C LEU A 102 2.02 -10.26 -12.90
N LEU A 103 1.24 -10.40 -13.97
CA LEU A 103 -0.09 -10.98 -13.96
C LEU A 103 -0.13 -12.43 -13.46
N PRO A 104 0.80 -13.34 -13.82
CA PRO A 104 0.79 -14.71 -13.32
C PRO A 104 0.90 -14.78 -11.79
N ARG A 105 1.77 -13.93 -11.21
CA ARG A 105 1.98 -13.88 -9.76
C ARG A 105 0.76 -13.31 -9.03
N LEU A 106 0.11 -12.30 -9.62
CA LEU A 106 -1.12 -11.70 -9.10
C LEU A 106 -2.28 -12.70 -9.14
N ALA A 107 -2.50 -13.36 -10.28
CA ALA A 107 -3.54 -14.36 -10.48
C ALA A 107 -3.39 -15.52 -9.48
N ALA A 108 -2.17 -16.05 -9.31
CA ALA A 108 -1.88 -17.10 -8.35
C ALA A 108 -2.27 -16.71 -6.91
N ALA A 109 -1.96 -15.47 -6.51
CA ALA A 109 -2.27 -14.97 -5.17
C ALA A 109 -3.77 -14.79 -4.95
N LEU A 110 -4.51 -14.29 -5.95
CA LEU A 110 -5.95 -14.12 -5.90
C LEU A 110 -6.69 -15.46 -5.89
N VAL A 111 -6.31 -16.41 -6.74
CA VAL A 111 -6.90 -17.75 -6.76
C VAL A 111 -6.67 -18.48 -5.42
N ARG A 112 -5.44 -18.45 -4.88
CA ARG A 112 -5.16 -18.97 -3.53
C ARG A 112 -5.95 -18.24 -2.43
N GLY A 113 -6.28 -16.97 -2.66
CA GLY A 113 -7.11 -16.18 -1.78
C GLY A 113 -8.60 -16.55 -1.83
N GLY A 114 -9.03 -17.36 -2.80
CA GLY A 114 -10.42 -17.80 -2.97
C GLY A 114 -11.25 -16.95 -3.95
N TYR A 115 -10.61 -16.10 -4.76
CA TYR A 115 -11.31 -15.28 -5.76
C TYR A 115 -11.42 -16.01 -7.11
N ARG A 116 -12.54 -15.81 -7.79
CA ARG A 116 -12.67 -16.06 -9.23
C ARG A 116 -12.06 -14.89 -10.00
N LEU A 117 -11.53 -15.14 -11.20
CA LEU A 117 -10.96 -14.09 -12.03
C LEU A 117 -11.95 -13.67 -13.12
N ALA A 118 -12.02 -12.38 -13.40
CA ALA A 118 -12.59 -11.84 -14.63
C ALA A 118 -11.57 -10.87 -15.22
N ALA A 119 -11.51 -10.73 -16.55
CA ALA A 119 -10.51 -9.89 -17.18
C ALA A 119 -11.02 -9.20 -18.43
N THR A 120 -10.47 -8.01 -18.72
CA THR A 120 -10.64 -7.37 -20.04
C THR A 120 -9.92 -8.18 -21.11
N THR A 121 -10.37 -8.09 -22.37
CA THR A 121 -9.91 -8.96 -23.48
C THR A 121 -8.39 -9.07 -23.58
N GLY A 122 -7.66 -7.95 -23.52
CA GLY A 122 -6.20 -7.94 -23.61
C GLY A 122 -5.51 -8.56 -22.40
N THR A 123 -6.12 -8.45 -21.20
CA THR A 123 -5.62 -9.06 -19.97
C THR A 123 -5.89 -10.57 -19.97
N ARG A 124 -7.07 -10.99 -20.46
CA ARG A 124 -7.48 -12.41 -20.56
C ARG A 124 -6.49 -13.24 -21.38
N ALA A 125 -6.09 -12.76 -22.56
CA ALA A 125 -5.13 -13.49 -23.40
C ALA A 125 -3.79 -13.79 -22.68
N THR A 126 -3.36 -12.90 -21.78
CA THR A 126 -2.15 -13.12 -20.97
C THR A 126 -2.38 -14.12 -19.83
N LEU A 127 -3.57 -14.10 -19.22
CA LEU A 127 -3.98 -15.08 -18.20
C LEU A 127 -4.07 -16.49 -18.77
N GLU A 128 -4.71 -16.66 -19.93
CA GLU A 128 -4.82 -17.94 -20.64
C GLU A 128 -3.45 -18.52 -20.98
N ALA A 129 -2.54 -17.69 -21.53
CA ALA A 129 -1.16 -18.09 -21.79
C ALA A 129 -0.37 -18.48 -20.53
N SER A 130 -0.86 -18.07 -19.35
CA SER A 130 -0.29 -18.37 -18.04
C SER A 130 -1.01 -19.52 -17.31
N GLY A 131 -1.99 -20.17 -17.97
CA GLY A 131 -2.72 -21.32 -17.44
C GLY A 131 -3.94 -20.99 -16.56
N TYR A 132 -4.49 -19.78 -16.65
CA TYR A 132 -5.73 -19.39 -15.97
C TYR A 132 -6.89 -19.28 -16.97
N GLU A 133 -8.07 -19.77 -16.58
CA GLU A 133 -9.34 -19.65 -17.32
C GLU A 133 -10.17 -18.45 -16.84
#